data_AF-A0A9D1U889-F1
#
_entry.id   AF-A0A9D1U889-F1
#
_cell.length_a   1.000
_cell.length_b   1.000
_cell.length_c   1.000
_cell.angle_alpha   90.00
_cell.angle_beta   90.00
_cell.angle_gamma   90.00
#
_symmetry.space_group_name_H-M   'P 1'
#
loop_
_entity.id
_entity.type
_entity.pdbx_description
1 polymer ?
#
loop_
_entity_poly.entity_id
_entity_poly.type
_entity_poly.pdbx_seq_one_letter_code
_entity_poly.pdbx_strand_id
1 'polypeptide(L)'
;MKRKPYASPPTVRQLEAELKRESDRRRRGRMARSTVSTLVVVAAAAVLVSRLLLPVLRIYGTSMFPTLTDGNIVVAVRNGSYERGDVIAFYYNNKILVKRVIGLPGEWVDIDAAGSVSIDGEPLEEPYLTEKALGECSVDLPYQVPE
;
A
#
# COMPACT_ATOMS: atom_id res chain seq x y z
N MET A 1 57.95 42.83 28.14
CA MET A 1 57.30 41.70 27.43
C MET A 1 57.68 40.39 28.14
N LYS A 2 56.81 39.81 28.98
CA LYS A 2 57.10 38.56 29.70
C LYS A 2 56.81 37.38 28.76
N ARG A 3 57.85 36.66 28.32
CA ARG A 3 57.68 35.41 27.56
C ARG A 3 57.05 34.37 28.51
N LYS A 4 55.91 33.80 28.13
CA LYS A 4 55.30 32.69 28.88
C LYS A 4 56.30 31.52 28.94
N PRO A 5 56.50 30.89 30.11
CA PRO A 5 57.40 29.75 30.21
C PRO A 5 56.89 28.64 29.30
N TYR A 6 57.77 28.13 28.44
CA TYR A 6 57.47 27.02 27.54
C TYR A 6 57.27 25.78 28.41
N ALA A 7 56.05 25.23 28.42
CA ALA A 7 55.79 23.97 29.10
C ALA A 7 56.69 22.88 28.48
N SER A 8 57.27 22.02 29.31
CA SER A 8 58.13 20.91 28.87
C SER A 8 57.41 20.10 27.79
N PRO A 9 58.10 19.69 26.71
CA PRO A 9 57.46 18.91 25.66
C PRO A 9 56.87 17.62 26.26
N PRO A 10 55.65 17.24 25.86
CA PRO A 10 54.98 16.06 26.39
C PRO A 10 55.76 14.78 26.05
N THR A 11 55.68 13.78 26.94
CA THR A 11 56.33 12.49 26.75
C THR A 11 55.67 11.71 25.62
N VAL A 12 56.43 10.91 24.87
CA VAL A 12 55.93 10.07 23.76
C VAL A 12 54.67 9.28 24.14
N ARG A 13 54.64 8.68 25.33
CA ARG A 13 53.48 7.94 25.86
C ARG A 13 52.20 8.79 26.01
N GLN A 14 52.34 10.08 26.35
CA GLN A 14 51.21 11.00 26.48
C GLN A 14 50.65 11.37 25.10
N LEU A 15 51.53 11.57 24.12
CA LEU A 15 51.13 11.82 22.73
C LEU A 15 50.43 10.60 22.10
N GLU A 16 50.93 9.39 22.35
CA GLU A 16 50.32 8.14 21.90
C GLU A 16 48.92 7.94 22.52
N ALA A 17 48.77 8.19 23.82
CA ALA A 17 47.49 8.07 24.50
C ALA A 17 46.46 9.07 23.98
N GLU A 18 46.86 10.31 23.70
CA GLU A 18 45.98 11.34 23.16
C GLU A 18 45.62 11.08 21.69
N LEU A 19 46.58 10.63 20.87
CA LEU A 19 46.34 10.19 19.50
C LEU A 19 45.37 9.00 19.47
N LYS A 20 45.52 8.04 20.39
CA LYS A 20 44.59 6.91 20.55
C LYS A 20 43.19 7.39 20.92
N ARG A 21 43.05 8.32 21.87
CA ARG A 21 41.75 8.91 22.25
C ARG A 21 41.07 9.64 21.09
N GLU A 22 41.80 10.48 20.37
CA GLU A 22 41.28 11.20 19.20
C GLU A 22 40.91 10.24 18.06
N SER A 23 41.76 9.26 17.76
CA SER A 23 41.49 8.26 16.73
C SER A 23 40.30 7.37 17.07
N ASP A 24 40.14 6.92 18.31
CA ASP A 24 38.99 6.16 18.80
C ASP A 24 37.70 6.98 18.75
N ARG A 25 37.75 8.28 19.08
CA ARG A 25 36.62 9.21 18.97
C ARG A 25 36.20 9.39 17.50
N ARG A 26 37.16 9.61 16.60
CA ARG A 26 36.91 9.73 15.15
C ARG A 26 36.42 8.43 14.53
N ARG A 27 36.93 7.28 14.98
CA ARG A 27 36.52 5.95 14.52
C ARG A 27 35.08 5.64 14.98
N ARG A 28 34.76 5.86 16.26
CA ARG A 28 33.39 5.71 16.78
C ARG A 28 32.41 6.66 16.11
N GLY A 29 32.78 7.93 15.89
CA GLY A 29 31.94 8.89 15.17
C GLY A 29 31.66 8.50 13.72
N ARG A 30 32.65 7.93 13.02
CA ARG A 30 32.46 7.39 11.66
C ARG A 30 31.57 6.15 11.64
N MET A 31 31.80 5.20 12.54
CA MET A 31 30.99 3.98 12.65
C MET A 31 29.54 4.30 13.03
N ALA A 32 29.32 5.20 13.99
CA ALA A 32 27.98 5.64 14.38
C ALA A 32 27.26 6.32 13.21
N ARG A 33 27.95 7.20 12.45
CA ARG A 33 27.39 7.83 11.25
C ARG A 33 26.99 6.81 10.20
N SER A 34 27.83 5.82 9.92
CA SER A 34 27.50 4.77 8.94
C SER A 34 26.34 3.89 9.39
N THR A 35 26.27 3.52 10.67
CA THR A 35 25.14 2.74 11.19
C THR A 35 23.85 3.54 11.09
N VAL A 36 23.86 4.81 11.50
CA VAL A 36 22.70 5.70 11.39
C VAL A 36 22.28 5.89 9.94
N SER A 37 23.21 6.12 9.01
CA SER A 37 22.86 6.25 7.58
C SER A 37 22.22 4.99 7.03
N THR A 38 22.72 3.80 7.38
CA THR A 38 22.12 2.54 6.94
C THR A 38 20.71 2.38 7.49
N LEU A 39 20.49 2.66 8.78
CA LEU A 39 19.16 2.59 9.39
C LEU A 39 18.18 3.56 8.72
N VAL A 40 18.62 4.79 8.40
CA VAL A 40 17.80 5.77 7.69
C VAL A 40 17.43 5.28 6.29
N VAL A 41 18.38 4.71 5.55
CA VAL A 41 18.12 4.17 4.20
C VAL A 41 17.12 3.01 4.26
N VAL A 42 17.29 2.07 5.20
CA VAL A 42 16.36 0.94 5.37
C VAL A 42 14.96 1.44 5.75
N ALA A 43 14.86 2.38 6.68
CA ALA A 43 13.58 2.96 7.08
C ALA A 43 12.90 3.70 5.92
N ALA A 44 13.66 4.50 5.16
CA ALA A 44 13.15 5.20 3.99
C ALA A 44 12.65 4.23 2.91
N ALA A 45 13.41 3.16 2.63
CA ALA A 45 12.99 2.11 1.70
C ALA A 45 11.71 1.41 2.17
N ALA A 46 11.61 1.06 3.45
CA ALA A 46 10.41 0.42 4.01
C ALA A 46 9.17 1.32 3.90
N VAL A 47 9.30 2.61 4.22
CA VAL A 47 8.21 3.60 4.07
C VAL A 47 7.79 3.74 2.60
N LEU A 48 8.76 3.79 1.68
CA LEU A 48 8.51 3.91 0.25
C LEU A 48 7.74 2.69 -0.28
N VAL A 49 8.19 1.49 0.07
CA VAL A 49 7.53 0.22 -0.30
C VAL A 49 6.11 0.15 0.29
N SER A 50 5.96 0.46 1.58
CA SER A 50 4.65 0.44 2.25
C SER A 50 3.66 1.41 1.61
N ARG A 51 4.08 2.63 1.26
CA ARG A 51 3.20 3.60 0.58
C ARG A 51 2.84 3.22 -0.84
N LEU A 52 3.77 2.61 -1.58
CA LEU A 52 3.56 2.30 -3.01
C LEU A 52 2.77 1.01 -3.22
N LEU A 53 2.98 -0.02 -2.38
CA LEU A 53 2.41 -1.35 -2.61
C LEU A 53 1.13 -1.63 -1.83
N LEU A 54 0.89 -0.95 -0.71
CA LEU A 54 -0.20 -1.27 0.22
C LEU A 54 -1.07 -0.04 0.55
N PRO A 55 -1.79 0.53 -0.43
CA PRO A 55 -2.80 1.55 -0.13
C PRO A 55 -3.87 0.99 0.81
N VAL A 56 -3.93 1.54 2.01
CA VAL A 56 -4.94 1.23 3.02
C VAL A 56 -6.17 2.10 2.75
N LEU A 57 -7.30 1.46 2.50
CA LEU A 57 -8.58 2.12 2.23
C LEU A 57 -9.53 1.86 3.39
N ARG A 58 -10.24 2.90 3.82
CA ARG A 58 -11.36 2.75 4.74
C ARG A 58 -12.65 2.73 3.92
N ILE A 59 -13.45 1.69 4.11
CA ILE A 59 -14.75 1.54 3.46
C ILE A 59 -15.74 2.48 4.13
N TYR A 60 -16.47 3.23 3.32
CA TYR A 60 -17.57 4.08 3.74
C TYR A 60 -18.85 3.62 3.04
N GLY A 61 -19.87 3.27 3.82
CA GLY A 61 -21.19 2.86 3.34
C GLY A 61 -21.47 1.36 3.40
N THR A 62 -22.67 0.98 2.95
CA THR A 62 -23.25 -0.37 3.11
C THR A 62 -23.38 -1.15 1.80
N SER A 63 -22.90 -0.61 0.67
CA SER A 63 -23.18 -1.19 -0.66
C SER A 63 -22.55 -2.56 -0.92
N MET A 64 -21.62 -2.98 -0.06
CA MET A 64 -20.95 -4.29 -0.14
C MET A 64 -21.38 -5.20 1.02
N PHE A 65 -22.40 -4.83 1.80
CA PHE A 65 -22.95 -5.69 2.84
C PHE A 65 -23.54 -6.98 2.22
N PRO A 66 -23.31 -8.17 2.81
CA PRO A 66 -22.59 -8.44 4.06
C PRO A 66 -21.07 -8.63 3.90
N THR A 67 -20.53 -8.64 2.67
CA THR A 67 -19.10 -8.90 2.41
C THR A 67 -18.18 -7.87 3.07
N LEU A 68 -18.55 -6.58 3.04
CA LEU A 68 -17.82 -5.50 3.70
C LEU A 68 -18.79 -4.61 4.48
N THR A 69 -18.39 -4.22 5.69
CA THR A 69 -19.14 -3.33 6.57
C THR A 69 -18.50 -1.95 6.69
N ASP A 70 -19.32 -0.95 7.00
CA ASP A 70 -18.85 0.43 7.18
C ASP A 70 -17.74 0.49 8.24
N GLY A 71 -16.67 1.21 7.93
CA GLY A 71 -15.51 1.31 8.79
C GLY A 71 -14.49 0.17 8.69
N ASN A 72 -14.72 -0.86 7.86
CA ASN A 72 -13.69 -1.84 7.54
C ASN A 72 -12.46 -1.18 6.93
N ILE A 73 -11.29 -1.64 7.38
CA ILE A 73 -10.00 -1.25 6.84
C ILE A 73 -9.55 -2.37 5.92
N VAL A 74 -9.46 -2.07 4.63
CA VAL A 74 -9.02 -3.02 3.61
C VAL A 74 -7.69 -2.56 3.02
N VAL A 75 -6.85 -3.53 2.68
CA VAL A 75 -5.60 -3.28 1.95
C VAL A 75 -5.86 -3.62 0.50
N ALA A 76 -5.77 -2.63 -0.37
CA ALA A 76 -5.89 -2.87 -1.80
C ALA A 76 -4.52 -3.23 -2.36
N VAL A 77 -4.44 -4.35 -3.08
CA VAL A 77 -3.24 -4.74 -3.83
C VAL A 77 -3.47 -4.35 -5.28
N ARG A 78 -2.50 -3.66 -5.88
CA ARG A 78 -2.53 -3.39 -7.31
C ARG A 78 -2.09 -4.64 -8.05
N ASN A 79 -3.05 -5.44 -8.49
CA ASN A 79 -2.82 -6.54 -9.42
C ASN A 79 -3.09 -6.06 -10.85
N GLY A 80 -2.33 -6.55 -11.84
CA GLY A 80 -2.42 -6.09 -13.23
C GLY A 80 -3.56 -6.74 -14.03
N SER A 81 -4.16 -7.79 -13.50
CA SER A 81 -5.29 -8.52 -14.06
C SER A 81 -6.44 -8.55 -13.06
N TYR A 82 -7.66 -8.56 -13.58
CA TYR A 82 -8.89 -8.70 -12.81
C TYR A 82 -9.63 -9.94 -13.31
N GLU A 83 -10.12 -10.73 -12.38
CA GLU A 83 -10.90 -11.92 -12.65
C GLU A 83 -12.35 -11.72 -12.21
N ARG A 84 -13.24 -12.53 -12.76
CA ARG A 84 -14.65 -12.53 -12.36
C ARG A 84 -14.74 -12.83 -10.86
N GLY A 85 -15.52 -12.04 -10.15
CA GLY A 85 -15.70 -12.18 -8.71
C GLY A 85 -14.70 -11.38 -7.87
N ASP A 86 -13.67 -10.76 -8.46
CA ASP A 86 -12.75 -9.89 -7.72
C ASP A 86 -13.47 -8.70 -7.11
N VAL A 87 -13.09 -8.33 -5.88
CA VAL A 87 -13.55 -7.10 -5.23
C VAL A 87 -12.49 -6.02 -5.46
N ILE A 88 -12.85 -5.02 -6.26
CA ILE A 88 -11.93 -3.97 -6.69
C ILE A 88 -12.32 -2.62 -6.09
N ALA A 89 -11.31 -1.77 -5.89
CA ALA A 89 -11.48 -0.38 -5.52
C ALA A 89 -11.06 0.51 -6.71
N PHE A 90 -11.94 1.42 -7.13
CA PHE A 90 -11.67 2.33 -8.23
C PHE A 90 -12.17 3.75 -7.92
N TYR A 91 -11.58 4.73 -8.60
CA TYR A 91 -11.99 6.13 -8.48
C TYR A 91 -13.12 6.44 -9.45
N TYR A 92 -14.21 7.01 -8.93
CA TYR A 92 -15.36 7.46 -9.72
C TYR A 92 -15.97 8.71 -9.06
N ASN A 93 -16.20 9.77 -9.84
CA ASN A 93 -16.76 11.05 -9.35
C ASN A 93 -16.08 11.60 -8.08
N ASN A 94 -14.74 11.65 -8.07
CA ASN A 94 -13.91 12.09 -6.94
C ASN A 94 -14.08 11.28 -5.63
N LYS A 95 -14.62 10.06 -5.72
CA LYS A 95 -14.77 9.13 -4.59
C LYS A 95 -14.15 7.78 -4.96
N ILE A 96 -13.71 7.04 -3.95
CA ILE A 96 -13.30 5.64 -4.12
C ILE A 96 -14.53 4.78 -3.88
N LEU A 97 -14.88 3.95 -4.86
CA LEU A 97 -15.94 2.96 -4.77
C LEU A 97 -15.32 1.58 -4.68
N VAL A 98 -15.97 0.70 -3.93
CA VAL A 98 -15.62 -0.72 -3.86
C VAL A 98 -16.79 -1.53 -4.37
N LYS A 99 -16.53 -2.34 -5.40
CA LYS A 99 -17.53 -3.16 -6.11
C LYS A 99 -16.91 -4.50 -6.51
N ARG A 100 -17.76 -5.46 -6.88
CA ARG A 100 -17.35 -6.76 -7.40
C ARG A 100 -17.36 -6.74 -8.93
N VAL A 101 -16.36 -7.35 -9.56
CA VAL A 101 -16.27 -7.55 -11.01
C VAL A 101 -17.25 -8.66 -11.41
N ILE A 102 -18.21 -8.33 -12.27
CA ILE A 102 -19.24 -9.26 -12.75
C ILE A 102 -18.98 -9.70 -14.19
N GLY A 103 -18.81 -8.78 -15.12
CA GLY A 103 -18.47 -9.08 -16.53
C GLY A 103 -17.06 -8.61 -16.89
N LEU A 104 -16.40 -9.35 -17.78
CA LEU A 104 -15.09 -9.05 -18.35
C LEU A 104 -15.23 -8.44 -19.76
N PRO A 105 -14.18 -7.78 -20.29
CA PRO A 105 -14.23 -7.18 -21.63
C PRO A 105 -14.67 -8.16 -22.72
N GLY A 106 -15.61 -7.74 -23.56
CA GLY A 106 -16.18 -8.53 -24.66
C GLY A 106 -17.41 -9.38 -24.30
N GLU A 107 -17.69 -9.60 -23.01
CA GLU A 107 -18.79 -10.45 -22.54
C GLU A 107 -20.14 -9.74 -22.57
N TRP A 108 -21.22 -10.51 -22.74
CA TRP A 108 -22.59 -10.05 -22.60
C TRP A 108 -23.13 -10.34 -21.20
N VAL A 109 -23.62 -9.31 -20.53
CA VAL A 109 -24.24 -9.41 -19.21
C VAL A 109 -25.74 -9.19 -19.33
N ASP A 110 -26.52 -10.08 -18.75
CA ASP A 110 -27.98 -9.97 -18.64
C ASP A 110 -28.45 -10.24 -17.21
N ILE A 111 -29.60 -9.65 -16.83
CA ILE A 111 -30.21 -9.83 -15.51
C ILE A 111 -31.71 -10.02 -15.69
N ASP A 112 -32.23 -11.15 -15.21
CA ASP A 112 -33.65 -11.46 -15.31
C ASP A 112 -34.51 -10.69 -14.27
N ALA A 113 -35.84 -10.75 -14.41
CA ALA A 113 -36.76 -10.09 -13.48
C ALA A 113 -36.68 -10.61 -12.03
N ALA A 114 -36.08 -11.79 -11.80
CA ALA A 114 -35.83 -12.35 -10.49
C ALA A 114 -34.46 -11.92 -9.91
N GLY A 115 -33.68 -11.13 -10.64
CA GLY A 115 -32.34 -10.66 -10.25
C GLY A 115 -31.24 -11.70 -10.45
N SER A 116 -31.43 -12.72 -11.29
CA SER A 116 -30.37 -13.66 -11.65
C SER A 116 -29.52 -13.10 -12.77
N VAL A 117 -28.21 -13.07 -12.56
CA VAL A 117 -27.24 -12.63 -13.57
C VAL A 117 -26.86 -13.79 -14.47
N SER A 118 -26.73 -13.53 -15.77
CA SER A 118 -26.14 -14.45 -16.75
C SER A 118 -25.05 -13.75 -17.56
N ILE A 119 -24.05 -14.54 -17.98
CA ILE A 119 -22.92 -14.09 -18.78
C ILE A 119 -22.86 -14.94 -20.04
N ASP A 120 -22.93 -14.30 -21.21
CA ASP A 120 -22.98 -14.97 -22.51
C ASP A 120 -24.09 -16.05 -22.59
N GLY A 121 -25.18 -15.85 -21.86
CA GLY A 121 -26.32 -16.77 -21.78
C GLY A 121 -26.24 -17.84 -20.68
N GLU A 122 -25.08 -18.00 -20.04
CA GLU A 122 -24.88 -18.96 -18.95
C GLU A 122 -25.16 -18.30 -17.58
N PRO A 123 -25.99 -18.90 -16.71
CA PRO A 123 -26.25 -18.36 -15.37
C PRO A 123 -24.98 -18.26 -14.53
N LEU A 124 -24.77 -17.11 -13.89
CA LEU A 124 -23.66 -16.89 -12.97
C LEU A 124 -24.01 -17.42 -11.57
N GLU A 125 -23.13 -18.24 -10.99
CA GLU A 125 -23.23 -18.61 -9.58
C GLU A 125 -22.73 -17.47 -8.69
N GLU A 126 -23.60 -17.01 -7.78
CA GLU A 126 -23.32 -15.88 -6.90
C GLU A 126 -23.41 -16.30 -5.41
N PRO A 127 -22.47 -17.14 -4.90
CA PRO A 127 -22.51 -17.63 -3.52
C PRO A 127 -22.30 -16.53 -2.47
N TYR A 128 -21.91 -15.33 -2.90
CA TYR A 128 -21.73 -14.15 -2.05
C TYR A 128 -23.04 -13.40 -1.78
N LEU A 129 -24.14 -13.72 -2.47
CA LEU A 129 -25.45 -13.12 -2.24
C LEU A 129 -26.22 -13.90 -1.18
N THR A 130 -26.88 -13.17 -0.26
CA THR A 130 -27.85 -13.77 0.65
C THR A 130 -29.23 -13.86 0.00
N GLU A 131 -29.59 -12.84 -0.78
CA GLU A 131 -30.85 -12.75 -1.52
C GLU A 131 -30.60 -12.09 -2.87
N LYS A 132 -31.35 -12.49 -3.90
CA LYS A 132 -31.31 -11.88 -5.23
C LYS A 132 -32.27 -10.70 -5.29
N ALA A 133 -31.87 -9.65 -6.00
CA ALA A 133 -32.72 -8.51 -6.29
C ALA A 133 -32.26 -7.86 -7.61
N LEU A 134 -33.21 -7.52 -8.48
CA LEU A 134 -32.92 -6.83 -9.74
C LEU A 134 -32.34 -5.42 -9.50
N GLY A 135 -32.77 -4.75 -8.43
CA GLY A 135 -32.30 -3.41 -8.08
C GLY A 135 -32.63 -2.35 -9.13
N GLU A 136 -31.84 -1.27 -9.16
CA GLU A 136 -31.91 -0.23 -10.18
C GLU A 136 -30.79 -0.44 -11.21
N CYS A 137 -31.17 -0.65 -12.47
CA CYS A 137 -30.23 -0.72 -13.60
C CYS A 137 -30.19 0.62 -14.33
N SER A 138 -28.98 1.15 -14.53
CA SER A 138 -28.74 2.39 -15.30
C SER A 138 -28.39 2.14 -16.76
N VAL A 139 -28.32 0.87 -17.17
CA VAL A 139 -28.03 0.41 -18.52
C VAL A 139 -29.16 -0.47 -19.01
N ASP A 140 -29.38 -0.48 -20.33
CA ASP A 140 -30.30 -1.40 -20.98
C ASP A 140 -29.63 -2.78 -21.10
N LEU A 141 -30.35 -3.83 -20.67
CA LEU A 141 -29.88 -5.23 -20.71
C LEU A 141 -30.53 -5.97 -21.90
N PRO A 142 -29.82 -6.91 -22.55
CA PRO A 142 -28.44 -7.33 -22.26
C PRO A 142 -27.41 -6.28 -22.70
N TYR A 143 -26.33 -6.14 -21.92
CA TYR A 143 -25.28 -5.15 -22.15
C TYR A 143 -23.94 -5.83 -22.45
N GLN A 144 -23.27 -5.41 -23.53
CA GLN A 144 -21.92 -5.89 -23.86
C GLN A 144 -20.86 -5.02 -23.17
N VAL A 145 -19.96 -5.65 -22.43
CA VAL A 145 -18.80 -4.98 -21.84
C VAL A 145 -17.84 -4.58 -22.97
N PRO A 146 -17.45 -3.30 -23.10
CA PRO A 146 -16.46 -2.88 -24.08
C PRO A 146 -15.12 -3.60 -23.92
N GLU A 147 -14.40 -3.78 -25.02
CA GLU A 147 -13.02 -4.32 -25.05
C GLU A 147 -11.99 -3.39 -24.39
#